data_AF-A0A6M0C5J2-F1
#
_entry.id   AF-A0A6M0C5J2-F1
#
_cell.length_a   1.000
_cell.length_b   1.000
_cell.length_c   1.000
_cell.angle_alpha   90.00
_cell.angle_beta   90.00
_cell.angle_gamma   90.00
#
_symmetry.space_group_name_H-M   'P 1'
#
loop_
_entity.id
_entity.type
_entity.pdbx_description
1 polymer ?
#
loop_
_entity_poly.entity_id
_entity_poly.type
_entity_poly.pdbx_seq_one_letter_code
_entity_poly.pdbx_strand_id
1 'polypeptide(L)'
;FYDRGPVSPPQAIAWMIQACEVLDYLHSLNPPLIHRDIKPANLLVRRTDNRIVVLDFGAVKEIGTPLGTRIGAEGYSAPEQDRGQPLTQSDLYAIGSSLIFLLTGQSPMSFYENRGKGYRFYVDRVPTIEPQLRSVIEKVTAPKPGDRYQSAPELADALRVINN
;
A
#
# COMPACT_ATOMS: atom_id res chain seq x y z
N PHE A 1 4.41 13.81 5.09
CA PHE A 1 4.61 12.79 6.16
C PHE A 1 6.03 12.77 6.67
N TYR A 2 7.05 12.83 5.80
CA TYR A 2 8.47 12.74 6.14
C TYR A 2 8.94 13.69 7.28
N ASP A 3 8.40 14.91 7.38
CA ASP A 3 8.81 15.86 8.42
C ASP A 3 8.00 15.78 9.74
N ARG A 4 7.01 14.89 9.83
CA ARG A 4 6.09 14.81 10.98
C ARG A 4 6.35 13.61 11.90
N GLY A 5 7.27 12.73 11.53
CA GLY A 5 7.48 11.47 12.23
C GLY A 5 6.30 10.50 12.08
N PRO A 6 6.25 9.45 12.94
CA PRO A 6 5.16 8.48 12.95
C PRO A 6 3.81 9.13 13.21
N VAL A 7 2.77 8.51 12.66
CA VAL A 7 1.37 8.93 12.78
C VAL A 7 0.63 7.89 13.63
N SER A 8 -0.40 8.30 14.38
CA SER A 8 -1.18 7.37 15.19
C SER A 8 -1.85 6.29 14.32
N PRO A 9 -1.96 5.03 14.81
CA PRO A 9 -2.56 3.95 14.03
C PRO A 9 -3.98 4.27 13.52
N PRO A 10 -4.90 4.84 14.32
CA PRO A 10 -6.23 5.19 13.83
C PRO A 10 -6.22 6.16 12.65
N GLN A 11 -5.29 7.12 12.67
CA GLN A 11 -5.17 8.12 11.61
C GLN A 11 -4.55 7.53 10.34
N ALA A 12 -3.51 6.70 10.48
CA ALA A 12 -2.89 5.99 9.36
C ALA A 12 -3.91 5.06 8.68
N ILE A 13 -4.69 4.32 9.47
CA ILE A 13 -5.78 3.45 9.00
C ILE A 13 -6.83 4.28 8.24
N ALA A 14 -7.33 5.36 8.82
CA ALA A 14 -8.34 6.21 8.18
C ALA A 14 -7.88 6.79 6.84
N TRP A 15 -6.61 7.17 6.73
CA TRP A 15 -6.03 7.65 5.49
C TRP A 15 -5.87 6.54 4.44
N MET A 16 -5.47 5.33 4.83
CA MET A 16 -5.36 4.22 3.89
C MET A 16 -6.71 3.72 3.41
N ILE A 17 -7.76 3.77 4.24
CA ILE A 17 -9.13 3.50 3.80
C ILE A 17 -9.54 4.47 2.68
N GLN A 18 -9.25 5.77 2.81
CA GLN A 18 -9.53 6.74 1.76
C GLN A 18 -8.69 6.51 0.48
N ALA A 19 -7.45 6.06 0.62
CA ALA A 19 -6.65 5.66 -0.53
C ALA A 19 -7.25 4.43 -1.23
N CYS A 20 -7.76 3.45 -0.47
CA CYS A 20 -8.48 2.30 -1.02
C CYS A 20 -9.75 2.71 -1.79
N GLU A 21 -10.47 3.76 -1.38
CA GLU A 21 -11.63 4.26 -2.13
C GLU A 21 -11.25 4.77 -3.53
N VAL A 22 -10.10 5.45 -3.64
CA VAL A 22 -9.57 5.89 -4.95
C VAL A 22 -9.11 4.69 -5.78
N LEU A 23 -8.46 3.71 -5.16
CA LEU A 23 -8.04 2.49 -5.85
C LEU A 23 -9.22 1.66 -6.34
N ASP A 24 -10.29 1.54 -5.55
CA ASP A 24 -11.52 0.87 -5.94
C ASP A 24 -12.12 1.51 -7.20
N TYR A 25 -12.19 2.84 -7.23
CA TYR A 25 -12.61 3.56 -8.42
C TYR A 25 -11.74 3.21 -9.65
N LEU A 26 -10.41 3.27 -9.55
CA LEU A 26 -9.52 2.95 -10.66
C LEU A 26 -9.63 1.48 -11.11
N HIS A 27 -9.70 0.56 -10.15
CA HIS A 27 -9.73 -0.88 -10.38
C HIS A 27 -11.08 -1.35 -10.96
N SER A 28 -12.16 -0.57 -10.77
CA SER A 28 -13.49 -0.86 -11.31
C SER A 28 -13.72 -0.39 -12.75
N LEU A 29 -12.78 0.39 -13.33
CA LEU A 29 -12.85 0.82 -14.72
C LEU A 29 -12.72 -0.37 -15.70
N ASN A 30 -13.13 -0.16 -16.95
CA ASN A 30 -13.02 -1.18 -17.99
C ASN A 30 -12.28 -0.63 -19.22
N PRO A 31 -11.02 -1.04 -19.46
CA PRO A 31 -10.23 -1.98 -18.64
C PRO A 31 -9.81 -1.37 -17.28
N PRO A 32 -9.52 -2.20 -16.25
CA PRO A 32 -9.05 -1.70 -14.96
C PRO A 32 -7.76 -0.90 -15.08
N LEU A 33 -7.65 0.18 -14.30
CA LEU A 33 -6.45 0.99 -14.19
C LEU A 33 -5.70 0.69 -12.90
N ILE A 34 -4.38 0.62 -12.95
CA ILE A 34 -3.51 0.47 -11.77
C ILE A 34 -2.72 1.77 -11.57
N HIS A 35 -2.63 2.26 -10.34
CA HIS A 35 -1.92 3.50 -10.00
C HIS A 35 -0.39 3.33 -10.10
N ARG A 36 0.15 2.21 -9.60
CA ARG A 36 1.55 1.80 -9.62
C ARG A 36 2.53 2.62 -8.78
N ASP A 37 2.13 3.78 -8.27
CA ASP A 37 2.99 4.62 -7.40
C ASP A 37 2.30 5.12 -6.13
N ILE A 38 1.53 4.25 -5.46
CA ILE A 38 0.98 4.57 -4.13
C ILE A 38 2.11 4.59 -3.11
N LYS A 39 2.30 5.73 -2.45
CA LYS A 39 3.27 5.93 -1.37
C LYS A 39 2.95 7.22 -0.63
N PRO A 40 3.46 7.43 0.59
CA PRO A 40 3.22 8.66 1.35
C PRO A 40 3.56 9.95 0.59
N ALA A 41 4.58 9.96 -0.29
CA ALA A 41 4.90 11.15 -1.10
C ALA A 41 3.78 11.53 -2.10
N ASN A 42 2.96 10.57 -2.53
CA ASN A 42 1.86 10.76 -3.48
C ASN A 42 0.49 10.82 -2.78
N LEU A 43 0.46 10.97 -1.46
CA LEU A 43 -0.76 11.14 -0.68
C LEU A 43 -0.73 12.51 0.00
N LEU A 44 -1.60 13.42 -0.42
CA LEU A 44 -1.72 14.74 0.18
C LEU A 44 -2.81 14.73 1.25
N VAL A 45 -2.46 15.15 2.47
CA VAL A 45 -3.45 15.44 3.51
C VAL A 45 -3.99 16.84 3.30
N ARG A 46 -5.25 16.94 2.87
CA ARG A 46 -5.96 18.20 2.70
C ARG A 46 -6.22 18.84 4.07
N ARG A 47 -5.70 20.05 4.28
CA ARG A 47 -5.72 20.73 5.59
C ARG A 47 -7.12 21.10 6.09
N THR A 48 -8.08 21.30 5.18
CA THR A 48 -9.42 21.79 5.53
C THR A 48 -10.27 20.74 6.22
N ASP A 49 -10.03 19.45 5.96
CA ASP A 49 -10.87 18.34 6.44
C ASP A 49 -10.09 17.05 6.73
N ASN A 50 -8.76 17.11 6.71
CA ASN A 50 -7.85 16.01 7.00
C ASN A 50 -8.04 14.77 6.08
N ARG A 51 -8.62 14.97 4.90
CA ARG A 51 -8.81 13.91 3.90
C ARG A 51 -7.58 13.69 3.04
N ILE A 52 -7.46 12.48 2.50
CA ILE A 52 -6.43 12.10 1.54
C ILE A 52 -6.86 12.49 0.13
N VAL A 53 -5.93 13.09 -0.59
CA VAL A 53 -5.97 13.28 -2.03
C VAL A 53 -4.81 12.49 -2.61
N VAL A 54 -5.10 11.49 -3.46
CA VAL A 54 -4.09 10.75 -4.21
C VAL A 54 -3.56 11.65 -5.32
N LEU A 55 -2.24 11.75 -5.44
CA LEU A 55 -1.52 12.52 -6.44
C LEU A 55 -0.78 11.60 -7.41
N ASP A 56 -0.29 12.21 -8.49
CA ASP A 56 0.59 11.60 -9.50
C ASP A 56 0.03 10.37 -10.21
N PHE A 57 -0.89 10.65 -11.15
CA PHE A 57 -1.44 9.66 -12.07
C PHE A 57 -0.53 9.43 -13.29
N GLY A 58 0.70 9.98 -13.32
CA GLY A 58 1.64 9.79 -14.44
C GLY A 58 2.09 8.33 -14.57
N ALA A 59 2.02 7.58 -13.48
CA ALA A 59 2.25 6.14 -13.44
C ALA A 59 1.01 5.30 -13.77
N VAL A 60 -0.19 5.87 -13.96
CA VAL A 60 -1.40 5.05 -14.14
C VAL A 60 -1.42 4.35 -15.50
N LYS A 61 -1.77 3.06 -15.52
CA LYS A 61 -1.87 2.25 -16.74
C LYS A 61 -2.97 1.20 -16.65
N GLU A 62 -3.50 0.82 -17.81
CA GLU A 62 -4.37 -0.34 -17.96
C GLU A 62 -3.62 -1.63 -17.67
N ILE A 63 -4.30 -2.59 -17.04
CA ILE A 63 -3.74 -3.93 -16.80
C ILE A 63 -3.34 -4.59 -18.11
N GLY A 64 -2.19 -5.24 -18.13
CA GLY A 64 -1.69 -5.95 -19.31
C GLY A 64 -1.01 -5.07 -20.34
N THR A 65 -0.96 -3.75 -20.13
CA THR A 65 -0.16 -2.85 -20.98
C THR A 65 1.33 -3.20 -20.82
N PRO A 66 2.08 -3.47 -21.91
CA PRO A 66 3.52 -3.64 -21.83
C PRO A 66 4.20 -2.42 -21.22
N LEU A 67 5.01 -2.64 -20.19
CA LEU A 67 5.69 -1.53 -19.52
C LEU A 67 6.95 -1.15 -20.30
N GLY A 68 6.98 0.08 -20.82
CA GLY A 68 8.18 0.66 -21.45
C GLY A 68 9.26 1.10 -20.45
N THR A 69 8.89 1.27 -19.17
CA THR A 69 9.78 1.69 -18.08
C THR A 69 9.36 1.00 -16.77
N ARG A 70 10.35 0.58 -15.98
CA ARG A 70 10.11 0.14 -14.60
C ARG A 70 9.72 1.38 -13.79
N ILE A 71 8.43 1.50 -13.47
CA ILE A 71 7.88 2.56 -12.62
C ILE A 71 7.56 1.93 -11.27
N GLY A 72 8.06 2.54 -10.21
CA GLY A 72 7.87 2.08 -8.85
C GLY A 72 8.77 2.83 -7.89
N ALA A 73 8.34 2.94 -6.63
CA ALA A 73 9.16 3.43 -5.54
C ALA A 73 9.77 2.26 -4.76
N GLU A 74 11.06 2.36 -4.45
CA GLU A 74 11.79 1.36 -3.67
C GLU A 74 11.13 1.16 -2.30
N GLY A 75 10.88 -0.10 -1.94
CA GLY A 75 10.18 -0.47 -0.71
C GLY A 75 8.67 -0.29 -0.72
N TYR A 76 8.09 0.32 -1.76
CA TYR A 76 6.63 0.45 -1.88
C TYR A 76 6.05 -0.46 -2.96
N SER A 77 6.84 -0.72 -4.01
CA SER A 77 6.42 -1.50 -5.17
C SER A 77 6.31 -2.99 -4.85
N ALA A 78 5.29 -3.63 -5.41
CA ALA A 78 5.08 -5.06 -5.25
C ALA A 78 6.09 -5.87 -6.11
N PRO A 79 6.49 -7.09 -5.69
CA PRO A 79 7.47 -7.89 -6.43
C PRO A 79 7.09 -8.19 -7.89
N GLU A 80 5.80 -8.38 -8.18
CA GLU A 80 5.30 -8.59 -9.53
C GLU A 80 5.33 -7.30 -10.38
N GLN A 81 5.13 -6.14 -9.77
CA GLN A 81 5.27 -4.85 -10.45
C GLN A 81 6.74 -4.59 -10.85
N ASP A 82 7.70 -4.93 -9.99
CA ASP A 82 9.14 -4.81 -10.30
C ASP A 82 9.57 -5.72 -11.46
N ARG A 83 8.85 -6.83 -11.67
CA ARG A 83 9.00 -7.75 -12.81
C ARG A 83 8.24 -7.29 -14.06
N GLY A 84 7.55 -6.15 -13.99
CA GLY A 84 6.79 -5.59 -15.09
C GLY A 84 5.41 -6.23 -15.29
N GLN A 85 4.87 -6.90 -14.26
CA GLN A 85 3.58 -7.57 -14.28
C GLN A 85 2.65 -7.02 -13.18
N PRO A 86 2.35 -5.70 -13.20
CA PRO A 86 1.49 -5.11 -12.19
C PRO A 86 0.06 -5.66 -12.30
N LEU A 87 -0.55 -5.84 -11.13
CA LEU A 87 -1.95 -6.23 -10.95
C LEU A 87 -2.64 -5.21 -10.03
N THR A 88 -3.96 -5.26 -9.90
CA THR A 88 -4.66 -4.43 -8.91
C THR A 88 -4.12 -4.65 -7.49
N GLN A 89 -3.76 -5.89 -7.16
CA GLN A 89 -3.14 -6.26 -5.89
C GLN A 89 -1.74 -5.65 -5.70
N SER A 90 -1.10 -5.13 -6.75
CA SER A 90 0.17 -4.39 -6.63
C SER A 90 -0.05 -3.04 -5.94
N ASP A 91 -1.15 -2.35 -6.22
CA ASP A 91 -1.51 -1.11 -5.50
C ASP A 91 -1.86 -1.42 -4.02
N LEU A 92 -2.49 -2.56 -3.74
CA LEU A 92 -2.82 -2.96 -2.37
C LEU A 92 -1.56 -3.25 -1.54
N TYR A 93 -0.55 -3.90 -2.14
CA TYR A 93 0.75 -4.08 -1.49
C TYR A 93 1.36 -2.73 -1.07
N ALA A 94 1.23 -1.73 -1.95
CA ALA A 94 1.72 -0.38 -1.71
C ALA A 94 0.97 0.36 -0.59
N ILE A 95 -0.30 0.01 -0.31
CA ILE A 95 -1.01 0.44 0.92
C ILE A 95 -0.33 -0.14 2.16
N GLY A 96 0.01 -1.43 2.16
CA GLY A 96 0.68 -2.09 3.28
C GLY A 96 2.06 -1.51 3.60
N SER A 97 2.89 -1.30 2.59
CA SER A 97 4.19 -0.64 2.76
C SER A 97 4.05 0.83 3.20
N SER A 98 3.01 1.53 2.72
CA SER A 98 2.68 2.89 3.19
C SER A 98 2.28 2.91 4.66
N LEU A 99 1.50 1.93 5.15
CA LEU A 99 1.21 1.77 6.58
C LEU A 99 2.48 1.61 7.40
N ILE A 100 3.41 0.75 6.97
CA ILE A 100 4.69 0.56 7.66
C ILE A 100 5.41 1.91 7.81
N PHE A 101 5.53 2.69 6.74
CA PHE A 101 6.14 4.01 6.82
C PHE A 101 5.38 4.95 7.75
N LEU A 102 4.05 5.06 7.61
CA LEU A 102 3.24 5.99 8.41
C LEU A 102 3.32 5.67 9.91
N LEU A 103 3.38 4.40 10.28
CA LEU A 103 3.41 3.93 11.67
C LEU A 103 4.80 4.02 12.31
N THR A 104 5.87 4.07 11.50
CA THR A 104 7.26 3.98 12.01
C THR A 104 8.11 5.21 11.71
N GLY A 105 7.75 5.99 10.70
CA GLY A 105 8.61 7.01 10.11
C GLY A 105 9.85 6.45 9.41
N GLN A 106 9.99 5.12 9.29
CA GLN A 106 11.14 4.46 8.69
C GLN A 106 10.81 3.96 7.28
N SER A 107 11.84 3.87 6.44
CA SER A 107 11.70 3.26 5.11
C SER A 107 11.16 1.84 5.24
N PRO A 108 10.14 1.43 4.46
CA PRO A 108 9.66 0.06 4.47
C PRO A 108 10.78 -0.95 4.21
N MET A 109 11.79 -0.60 3.40
CA MET A 109 12.93 -1.46 3.10
C MET A 109 13.69 -1.94 4.35
N SER A 110 13.65 -1.19 5.45
CA SER A 110 14.25 -1.61 6.73
C SER A 110 13.61 -2.88 7.30
N PHE A 111 12.42 -3.25 6.81
CA PHE A 111 11.67 -4.43 7.21
C PHE A 111 11.56 -5.48 6.09
N TYR A 112 12.13 -5.23 4.91
CA TYR A 112 12.09 -6.13 3.76
C TYR A 112 13.42 -6.89 3.62
N GLU A 113 13.40 -8.20 3.81
CA GLU A 113 14.62 -9.03 3.79
C GLU A 113 14.32 -10.45 3.29
N ASN A 114 15.35 -11.25 3.02
CA ASN A 114 15.20 -12.65 2.66
C ASN A 114 15.55 -13.54 3.86
N ARG A 115 14.59 -14.32 4.37
CA ARG A 115 14.88 -15.36 5.37
C ARG A 115 14.07 -16.61 5.09
N GLY A 116 14.73 -17.74 4.81
CA GLY A 116 14.19 -19.12 4.82
C GLY A 116 12.98 -19.44 3.92
N LYS A 117 12.14 -18.45 3.59
CA LYS A 117 10.90 -18.50 2.82
C LYS A 117 10.87 -17.37 1.76
N GLY A 118 12.02 -16.81 1.41
CA GLY A 118 12.17 -15.76 0.40
C GLY A 118 12.09 -14.32 0.92
N TYR A 119 12.15 -13.37 -0.03
CA TYR A 119 12.07 -11.93 0.23
C TYR A 119 10.65 -11.48 0.56
N ARG A 120 10.46 -10.80 1.70
CA ARG A 120 9.17 -10.25 2.16
C ARG A 120 9.36 -9.25 3.31
N PHE A 121 8.27 -8.58 3.68
CA PHE A 121 8.25 -7.82 4.93
C PHE A 121 8.18 -8.74 6.15
N TYR A 122 9.00 -8.42 7.14
CA TYR A 122 9.00 -9.01 8.48
C TYR A 122 8.35 -8.01 9.42
N VAL A 123 7.02 -7.95 9.33
CA VAL A 123 6.22 -6.97 10.07
C VAL A 123 6.40 -7.19 11.56
N ASP A 124 6.61 -8.42 12.03
CA ASP A 124 6.99 -8.81 13.42
C ASP A 124 8.08 -7.92 14.05
N ARG A 125 8.97 -7.34 13.25
CA ARG A 125 10.02 -6.42 13.71
C ARG A 125 9.57 -4.98 13.88
N VAL A 126 8.40 -4.61 13.37
CA VAL A 126 7.84 -3.27 13.54
C VAL A 126 7.31 -3.15 14.97
N PRO A 127 7.97 -2.33 15.82
CA PRO A 127 7.54 -2.14 17.19
C PRO A 127 6.17 -1.44 17.20
N THR A 128 5.40 -1.59 18.27
CA THR A 128 4.17 -0.82 18.53
C THR A 128 2.98 -1.02 17.58
N ILE A 129 3.03 -1.98 16.65
CA ILE A 129 1.85 -2.38 15.86
C ILE A 129 1.06 -3.47 16.59
N GLU A 130 -0.23 -3.21 16.83
CA GLU A 130 -1.16 -4.16 17.43
C GLU A 130 -1.31 -5.44 16.59
N PRO A 131 -1.56 -6.61 17.22
CA PRO A 131 -1.61 -7.89 16.51
C PRO A 131 -2.57 -7.95 15.33
N GLN A 132 -3.73 -7.28 15.42
CA GLN A 132 -4.73 -7.26 14.35
C GLN A 132 -4.24 -6.47 13.13
N LEU A 133 -3.73 -5.24 13.35
CA LEU A 133 -3.15 -4.42 12.28
C LEU A 133 -1.92 -5.09 11.66
N ARG A 134 -1.10 -5.74 12.48
CA ARG A 134 0.05 -6.55 12.01
C ARG A 134 -0.41 -7.64 11.03
N SER A 135 -1.44 -8.39 11.39
CA SER A 135 -1.99 -9.46 10.53
C SER A 135 -2.50 -8.92 9.19
N VAL A 136 -3.14 -7.74 9.19
CA VAL A 136 -3.59 -7.08 7.96
C VAL A 136 -2.40 -6.66 7.09
N ILE A 137 -1.38 -6.04 7.67
CA ILE A 137 -0.16 -5.62 6.94
C ILE A 137 0.58 -6.85 6.39
N GLU A 138 0.70 -7.93 7.16
CA GLU A 138 1.31 -9.18 6.70
C GLU A 138 0.56 -9.80 5.53
N LYS A 139 -0.79 -9.86 5.60
CA LYS A 139 -1.62 -10.39 4.50
C LYS A 139 -1.51 -9.51 3.25
N VAL A 140 -1.71 -8.19 3.37
CA VAL A 140 -1.71 -7.31 2.20
C VAL A 140 -0.33 -7.21 1.54
N THR A 141 0.75 -7.45 2.30
CA THR A 141 2.12 -7.46 1.78
C THR A 141 2.69 -8.85 1.50
N ALA A 142 1.82 -9.87 1.39
CA ALA A 142 2.24 -11.22 1.04
C ALA A 142 2.99 -11.26 -0.32
N PRO A 143 4.05 -12.08 -0.48
CA PRO A 143 4.82 -12.11 -1.72
C PRO A 143 4.02 -12.48 -2.97
N LYS A 144 3.03 -13.37 -2.83
CA LYS A 144 2.16 -13.77 -3.94
C LYS A 144 0.90 -12.92 -3.93
N PRO A 145 0.49 -12.32 -5.07
CA PRO A 145 -0.73 -11.54 -5.18
C PRO A 145 -2.00 -12.31 -4.73
N GLY A 146 -2.07 -13.61 -5.02
CA GLY A 146 -3.21 -14.45 -4.62
C GLY A 146 -3.35 -14.69 -3.11
N ASP A 147 -2.30 -14.42 -2.32
CA ASP A 147 -2.33 -14.55 -0.86
C ASP A 147 -2.77 -13.24 -0.17
N ARG A 148 -2.94 -12.15 -0.94
CA ARG A 148 -3.34 -10.82 -0.45
C ARG A 148 -4.87 -10.68 -0.38
N TYR A 149 -5.33 -9.52 0.06
CA TYR A 149 -6.69 -9.06 -0.23
C TYR A 149 -6.89 -8.94 -1.74
N GLN A 150 -8.06 -9.32 -2.24
CA GLN A 150 -8.34 -9.41 -3.68
C GLN A 150 -8.99 -8.15 -4.24
N SER A 151 -9.43 -7.22 -3.39
CA SER A 151 -9.95 -5.93 -3.81
C SER A 151 -9.63 -4.81 -2.80
N ALA A 152 -9.65 -3.57 -3.25
CA ALA A 152 -9.50 -2.41 -2.37
C ALA A 152 -10.61 -2.31 -1.30
N PRO A 153 -11.90 -2.63 -1.61
CA PRO A 153 -12.93 -2.77 -0.59
C PRO A 153 -12.62 -3.83 0.47
N GLU A 154 -12.14 -5.02 0.09
CA GLU A 154 -11.82 -6.10 1.05
C GLU A 154 -10.73 -5.66 2.04
N LEU A 155 -9.70 -4.96 1.55
CA LEU A 155 -8.66 -4.38 2.39
C LEU A 155 -9.20 -3.25 3.28
N ALA A 156 -10.03 -2.36 2.73
CA ALA A 156 -10.64 -1.27 3.48
C ALA A 156 -11.51 -1.79 4.64
N ASP A 157 -12.29 -2.85 4.41
CA ASP A 157 -13.12 -3.47 5.45
C ASP A 157 -12.27 -4.10 6.56
N ALA A 158 -11.19 -4.80 6.20
CA ALA A 158 -10.26 -5.35 7.19
C ALA A 158 -9.61 -4.25 8.06
N LEU A 159 -9.31 -3.09 7.46
CA LEU A 159 -8.79 -1.92 8.17
C LEU A 159 -9.85 -1.26 9.06
N ARG A 160 -11.11 -1.18 8.61
CA ARG A 160 -12.22 -0.62 9.41
C ARG A 160 -12.47 -1.41 10.69
N VAL A 161 -12.37 -2.74 10.64
CA VAL A 161 -12.56 -3.61 11.82
C VAL A 161 -11.61 -3.25 12.96
N ILE A 162 -10.39 -2.81 12.65
CA ILE A 162 -9.38 -2.42 13.65
C ILE A 162 -9.69 -1.05 14.27
N ASN A 163 -10.37 -0.18 13.52
CA ASN A 163 -10.60 1.21 13.90
C ASN A 163 -11.94 1.44 14.63
N ASN A 164 -12.64 0.36 14.96
CA ASN A 164 -13.93 0.34 15.65
C ASN A 164 -13.78 0.10 17.16
#